data_AF-A0A7X1NR23-F1
#
_entry.id   AF-A0A7X1NR23-F1
#
_cell.length_a   1.000
_cell.length_b   1.000
_cell.length_c   1.000
_cell.angle_alpha   90.00
_cell.angle_beta   90.00
_cell.angle_gamma   90.00
#
_symmetry.space_group_name_H-M   'P 1'
#
loop_
_entity.id
_entity.type
_entity.pdbx_description
1 polymer ?
#
loop_
_entity_poly.entity_id
_entity_poly.type
_entity_poly.pdbx_seq_one_letter_code
_entity_poly.pdbx_strand_id
1 'polypeptide(L)'
;MTQQDQHDGQAGQARQPEQGGPREDPRTPSEHDLDVLSRQLGRPVRDVVEIGARCVCGNPLVATTAPRLSNGIPFPTTYYLSHPVVTAAVSRLEAEGVMTEMSERLTADAGLAADYRRAHAAYLEARNDVGARAGTGAVPEIDGVSAGGMPTRVKCLHVLVGHALAAGPGVNPLGDEAIQRITPWWTQERCSCDGAWDTSGQAPDADLSRHTRTQGLTAEELAAKREARRRGGAGASDVPDITGTTGTTDTTDTTSTIAPSEET
;
A
#
# COMPACT_ATOMS: atom_id res chain seq x y z
N MET A 1 18.64 23.86 86.10
CA MET A 1 17.24 24.27 85.84
C MET A 1 17.08 24.44 84.33
N THR A 2 16.16 23.88 83.57
CA THR A 2 15.13 22.83 83.70
C THR A 2 14.58 22.70 82.27
N GLN A 3 14.48 21.46 81.72
CA GLN A 3 13.55 21.03 80.64
C GLN A 3 13.66 21.76 79.26
N GLN A 4 13.30 21.22 78.08
CA GLN A 4 12.40 20.12 77.71
C GLN A 4 12.63 19.71 76.24
N ASP A 5 12.44 18.43 75.95
CA ASP A 5 12.28 17.82 74.64
C ASP A 5 11.18 18.48 73.78
N GLN A 6 11.43 18.63 72.48
CA GLN A 6 10.39 18.59 71.44
C GLN A 6 10.91 17.83 70.22
N HIS A 7 10.31 16.64 70.01
CA HIS A 7 10.24 15.97 68.72
C HIS A 7 9.34 16.77 67.78
N ASP A 8 9.65 16.79 66.49
CA ASP A 8 8.62 16.71 65.46
C ASP A 8 9.19 16.10 64.17
N GLY A 9 8.65 14.93 63.84
CA GLY A 9 9.01 14.15 62.66
C GLY A 9 8.34 14.71 61.40
N GLN A 10 9.15 14.97 60.38
CA GLN A 10 8.63 15.17 59.03
C GLN A 10 8.42 13.81 58.38
N ALA A 11 7.15 13.40 58.35
CA ALA A 11 6.65 12.28 57.58
C ALA A 11 7.05 12.39 56.11
N GLY A 12 7.63 11.31 55.59
CA GLY A 12 7.90 11.14 54.18
C GLY A 12 6.59 11.22 53.37
N GLN A 13 6.56 12.13 52.40
CA GLN A 13 5.53 12.13 51.37
C GLN A 13 5.73 10.88 50.53
N ALA A 14 4.92 9.86 50.82
CA ALA A 14 4.76 8.70 49.96
C ALA A 14 4.36 9.18 48.57
N ARG A 15 5.21 8.94 47.57
CA ARG A 15 4.84 9.06 46.16
C ARG A 15 3.66 8.12 45.93
N GLN A 16 2.51 8.68 45.57
CA GLN A 16 1.38 7.88 45.14
C GLN A 16 1.79 7.14 43.86
N PRO A 17 1.48 5.83 43.74
CA PRO A 17 1.71 5.11 42.50
C PRO A 17 0.78 5.68 41.43
N GLU A 18 1.36 6.22 40.37
CA GLU A 18 0.62 6.71 39.21
C GLU A 18 -0.13 5.53 38.61
N GLN A 19 -1.46 5.59 38.64
CA GLN A 19 -2.33 4.54 38.14
C GLN A 19 -2.19 4.47 36.62
N GLY A 20 -1.43 3.48 36.14
CA GLY A 20 -1.33 3.17 34.73
C GLY A 20 -2.69 2.70 34.21
N GLY A 21 -3.37 3.55 33.44
CA GLY A 21 -4.50 3.14 32.61
C GLY A 21 -4.10 2.03 31.64
N PRO A 22 -5.07 1.40 30.95
CA PRO A 22 -4.76 0.38 29.95
C PRO A 22 -3.77 0.95 28.94
N ARG A 23 -2.60 0.31 28.77
CA ARG A 23 -1.71 0.64 27.66
C ARG A 23 -2.45 0.29 26.37
N GLU A 24 -2.82 1.30 25.59
CA GLU A 24 -3.43 1.11 24.28
C GLU A 24 -2.53 0.20 23.43
N ASP A 25 -3.13 -0.78 22.74
CA ASP A 25 -2.40 -1.66 21.82
C ASP A 25 -1.82 -0.77 20.71
N PRO A 26 -0.48 -0.72 20.53
CA PRO A 26 0.14 0.13 19.51
C PRO A 26 -0.31 -0.22 18.08
N ARG A 27 -0.94 -1.38 17.87
CA ARG A 27 -1.50 -1.81 16.59
C ARG A 27 -2.94 -1.35 16.38
N THR A 28 -3.64 -0.84 17.39
CA THR A 28 -4.97 -0.24 17.21
C THR A 28 -4.85 1.01 16.34
N PRO A 29 -5.62 1.12 15.24
CA PRO A 29 -5.59 2.31 14.39
C PRO A 29 -6.21 3.51 15.11
N SER A 30 -5.50 4.63 15.14
CA SER A 30 -6.06 5.94 15.50
C SER A 30 -6.67 6.64 14.28
N GLU A 31 -7.49 7.68 14.48
CA GLU A 31 -7.98 8.53 13.38
C GLU A 31 -6.81 9.14 12.59
N HIS A 32 -5.75 9.54 13.28
CA HIS A 32 -4.52 10.03 12.65
C HIS A 32 -3.89 8.99 11.73
N ASP A 33 -3.86 7.71 12.13
CA ASP A 33 -3.35 6.63 11.28
C ASP A 33 -4.19 6.49 10.00
N LEU A 34 -5.51 6.59 10.10
CA LEU A 34 -6.41 6.49 8.94
C LEU A 34 -6.23 7.66 7.98
N ASP A 35 -6.03 8.87 8.49
CA ASP A 35 -5.71 10.05 7.69
C ASP A 35 -4.37 9.88 6.96
N VAL A 36 -3.33 9.46 7.69
CA VAL A 36 -2.00 9.21 7.11
C VAL A 36 -2.07 8.13 6.04
N LEU A 37 -2.72 7.00 6.32
CA LEU A 37 -2.93 5.93 5.33
C LEU A 37 -3.66 6.46 4.09
N SER A 38 -4.70 7.28 4.28
CA SER A 38 -5.47 7.82 3.16
C SER A 38 -4.64 8.77 2.29
N ARG A 39 -3.79 9.60 2.90
CA ARG A 39 -2.82 10.47 2.19
C ARG A 39 -1.76 9.66 1.45
N GLN A 40 -1.17 8.67 2.12
CA GLN A 40 -0.18 7.77 1.51
C GLN A 40 -0.75 7.02 0.30
N LEU A 41 -2.02 6.62 0.35
CA LEU A 41 -2.70 5.88 -0.72
C LEU A 41 -3.32 6.79 -1.80
N GLY A 42 -3.44 8.10 -1.54
CA GLY A 42 -4.13 9.05 -2.42
C GLY A 42 -5.63 8.79 -2.55
N ARG A 43 -6.24 8.10 -1.59
CA ARG A 43 -7.68 7.77 -1.53
C ARG A 43 -8.05 7.39 -0.09
N PRO A 44 -9.34 7.42 0.29
CA PRO A 44 -9.76 6.91 1.59
C PRO A 44 -9.26 5.49 1.84
N VAL A 45 -8.67 5.26 3.01
CA VAL A 45 -8.32 3.91 3.46
C VAL A 45 -9.60 3.14 3.80
N ARG A 46 -9.56 1.82 3.64
CA ARG A 46 -10.75 0.96 3.73
C ARG A 46 -10.59 -0.08 4.82
N ASP A 47 -11.61 -0.15 5.68
CA ASP A 47 -11.85 -1.23 6.65
C ASP A 47 -10.57 -1.72 7.37
N VAL A 48 -9.75 -0.78 7.84
CA VAL A 48 -8.50 -1.08 8.57
C VAL A 48 -8.85 -1.58 9.96
N VAL A 49 -8.34 -2.76 10.30
CA VAL A 49 -8.56 -3.43 11.58
C VAL A 49 -7.39 -3.20 12.53
N GLU A 50 -6.17 -3.13 11.99
CA GLU A 50 -4.96 -2.87 12.76
C GLU A 50 -3.88 -2.22 11.87
N ILE A 51 -2.92 -1.55 12.51
CA ILE A 51 -1.68 -1.12 11.89
C ILE A 51 -0.69 -2.26 11.98
N GLY A 52 -0.49 -2.95 10.85
CA GLY A 52 0.37 -4.14 10.78
C GLY A 52 1.83 -3.81 11.05
N ALA A 53 2.30 -2.65 10.59
CA ALA A 53 3.66 -2.18 10.85
C ALA A 53 3.74 -0.65 10.85
N ARG A 54 4.67 -0.12 11.64
CA ARG A 54 4.93 1.32 11.80
C ARG A 54 6.37 1.66 11.47
N CYS A 55 6.57 2.87 10.96
CA CYS A 55 7.88 3.51 10.85
C CYS A 55 8.38 3.87 12.26
N VAL A 56 9.68 4.11 12.42
CA VAL A 56 10.28 4.56 13.70
C VAL A 56 9.71 5.88 14.23
N CYS A 57 9.09 6.71 13.37
CA CYS A 57 8.38 7.92 13.79
C CYS A 57 6.91 7.68 14.21
N GLY A 58 6.42 6.44 14.15
CA GLY A 58 5.05 6.05 14.50
C GLY A 58 4.08 5.96 13.32
N ASN A 59 4.36 6.62 12.18
CA ASN A 59 3.49 6.59 11.01
C ASN A 59 3.31 5.17 10.45
N PRO A 60 2.12 4.82 9.94
CA PRO A 60 1.84 3.49 9.41
C PRO A 60 2.67 3.19 8.15
N LEU A 61 3.20 1.97 8.09
CA LEU A 61 3.79 1.35 6.90
C LEU A 61 2.81 0.42 6.21
N VAL A 62 2.07 -0.36 7.02
CA VAL A 62 1.18 -1.42 6.56
C VAL A 62 -0.17 -1.28 7.27
N ALA A 63 -1.24 -1.22 6.48
CA ALA A 63 -2.59 -1.40 6.98
C ALA A 63 -2.97 -2.88 6.92
N THR A 64 -3.55 -3.40 8.00
CA THR A 64 -4.19 -4.72 7.99
C THR A 64 -5.70 -4.52 7.82
N THR A 65 -6.23 -4.96 6.68
CA THR A 65 -7.60 -4.72 6.25
C THR A 65 -8.46 -5.97 6.44
N ALA A 66 -9.74 -5.75 6.77
CA ALA A 66 -10.73 -6.81 6.88
C ALA A 66 -10.86 -7.62 5.57
N PRO A 67 -11.10 -8.95 5.63
CA PRO A 67 -11.19 -9.80 4.45
C PRO A 67 -12.46 -9.55 3.61
N ARG A 68 -13.42 -8.81 4.16
CA ARG A 68 -14.58 -8.27 3.45
C ARG A 68 -14.72 -6.80 3.82
N LEU A 69 -14.86 -5.94 2.83
CA LEU A 69 -15.09 -4.52 3.04
C LEU A 69 -16.52 -4.28 3.53
N SER A 70 -16.76 -3.13 4.17
CA SER A 70 -18.10 -2.73 4.66
C SER A 70 -19.18 -2.67 3.58
N ASN A 71 -18.80 -2.49 2.32
CA ASN A 71 -19.69 -2.57 1.16
C ASN A 71 -19.94 -4.01 0.64
N GLY A 72 -19.47 -5.02 1.37
CA GLY A 72 -19.68 -6.44 1.08
C GLY A 72 -18.63 -7.07 0.14
N ILE A 73 -17.72 -6.29 -0.43
CA ILE A 73 -16.75 -6.76 -1.43
C ILE A 73 -15.66 -7.63 -0.75
N PRO A 74 -15.39 -8.85 -1.23
CA PRO A 74 -14.24 -9.63 -0.78
C PRO A 74 -12.92 -8.91 -1.05
N PHE A 75 -12.05 -8.85 -0.04
CA PHE A 75 -10.76 -8.19 -0.12
C PHE A 75 -9.64 -9.19 0.22
N PRO A 76 -9.03 -9.83 -0.80
CA PRO A 76 -8.06 -10.91 -0.55
C PRO A 76 -6.74 -10.43 0.07
N THR A 77 -6.43 -9.14 -0.01
CA THR A 77 -5.17 -8.55 0.48
C THR A 77 -5.34 -8.03 1.91
N THR A 78 -5.01 -8.85 2.90
CA THR A 78 -5.02 -8.47 4.32
C THR A 78 -3.97 -7.40 4.63
N TYR A 79 -2.71 -7.58 4.22
CA TYR A 79 -1.63 -6.62 4.48
C TYR A 79 -1.38 -5.70 3.30
N TYR A 80 -1.73 -4.43 3.45
CA TYR A 80 -1.59 -3.42 2.41
C TYR A 80 -0.45 -2.46 2.75
N LEU A 81 0.67 -2.57 2.02
CA LEU A 81 1.81 -1.66 2.15
C LEU A 81 1.46 -0.30 1.55
N SER A 82 1.46 0.75 2.36
CA SER A 82 1.00 2.09 1.97
C SER A 82 2.13 3.11 1.84
N HIS A 83 3.21 2.96 2.61
CA HIS A 83 4.25 4.00 2.70
C HIS A 83 4.95 4.28 1.36
N PRO A 84 4.85 5.49 0.78
CA PRO A 84 5.30 5.79 -0.58
C PRO A 84 6.76 5.46 -0.91
N VAL A 85 7.68 5.70 0.04
CA VAL A 85 9.10 5.36 -0.16
C VAL A 85 9.32 3.84 -0.26
N VAL A 86 8.66 3.06 0.61
CA VAL A 86 8.79 1.60 0.63
C VAL A 86 8.11 1.00 -0.59
N THR A 87 6.90 1.46 -0.93
CA THR A 87 6.18 0.99 -2.12
C THR A 87 6.95 1.26 -3.40
N ALA A 88 7.57 2.44 -3.52
CA ALA A 88 8.43 2.76 -4.66
C ALA A 88 9.69 1.88 -4.68
N ALA A 89 10.34 1.63 -3.55
CA ALA A 89 11.51 0.76 -3.48
C ALA A 89 11.17 -0.67 -3.92
N VAL A 90 10.04 -1.19 -3.44
CA VAL A 90 9.53 -2.51 -3.85
C VAL A 90 9.18 -2.54 -5.35
N SER A 91 8.55 -1.50 -5.88
CA SER A 91 8.26 -1.39 -7.31
C SER A 91 9.51 -1.41 -8.19
N ARG A 92 10.67 -0.94 -7.70
CA ARG A 92 11.94 -1.06 -8.44
C ARG A 92 12.35 -2.52 -8.58
N LEU A 93 12.32 -3.29 -7.48
CA LEU A 93 12.60 -4.73 -7.53
C LEU A 93 11.64 -5.49 -8.47
N GLU A 94 10.36 -5.12 -8.46
CA GLU A 94 9.38 -5.71 -9.38
C GLU A 94 9.73 -5.42 -10.85
N ALA A 95 10.15 -4.20 -11.17
CA ALA A 95 10.58 -3.80 -12.51
C ALA A 95 11.89 -4.48 -12.95
N GLU A 96 12.77 -4.80 -12.00
CA GLU A 96 14.03 -5.53 -12.22
C GLU A 96 13.82 -7.04 -12.43
N GLY A 97 12.59 -7.54 -12.31
CA GLY A 97 12.28 -8.95 -12.59
C GLY A 97 12.46 -9.90 -11.40
N VAL A 98 12.66 -9.37 -10.18
CA VAL A 98 12.90 -10.17 -8.96
C VAL A 98 11.77 -11.18 -8.68
N MET A 99 10.52 -10.85 -9.04
CA MET A 99 9.39 -11.77 -8.87
C MET A 99 9.55 -13.06 -9.70
N THR A 100 10.08 -12.95 -10.91
CA THR A 100 10.34 -14.09 -11.79
C THR A 100 11.45 -14.96 -11.19
N GLU A 101 12.57 -14.35 -10.79
CA GLU A 101 13.69 -15.04 -10.12
C GLU A 101 13.22 -15.82 -8.88
N MET A 102 12.45 -15.18 -8.00
CA MET A 102 11.91 -15.82 -6.80
C MET A 102 10.93 -16.95 -7.13
N SER A 103 10.11 -16.79 -8.18
CA SER A 103 9.18 -17.84 -8.63
C SER A 103 9.91 -19.05 -9.19
N GLU A 104 10.99 -18.85 -9.95
CA GLU A 104 11.84 -19.93 -10.46
C GLU A 104 12.52 -20.68 -9.30
N ARG A 105 13.04 -19.97 -8.30
CA ARG A 105 13.63 -20.59 -7.10
C ARG A 105 12.65 -21.46 -6.33
N LEU A 106 11.37 -21.09 -6.25
CA LEU A 106 10.34 -21.92 -5.63
C LEU A 106 10.17 -23.29 -6.31
N THR A 107 10.54 -23.41 -7.59
CA THR A 107 10.52 -24.70 -8.31
C THR A 107 11.79 -25.54 -8.09
N ALA A 108 12.92 -24.89 -7.85
CA ALA A 108 14.22 -25.54 -7.73
C ALA A 108 14.59 -25.89 -6.27
N ASP A 109 14.10 -25.12 -5.30
CA ASP A 109 14.42 -25.26 -3.88
C ASP A 109 13.18 -25.74 -3.09
N ALA A 110 13.20 -27.04 -2.73
CA ALA A 110 12.12 -27.66 -1.98
C ALA A 110 11.98 -27.11 -0.53
N GLY A 111 13.08 -26.65 0.07
CA GLY A 111 13.09 -26.05 1.41
C GLY A 111 12.40 -24.69 1.38
N LEU A 112 12.82 -23.81 0.47
CA LEU A 112 12.17 -22.51 0.26
C LEU A 112 10.68 -22.66 -0.06
N ALA A 113 10.32 -23.62 -0.93
CA ALA A 113 8.92 -23.88 -1.26
C ALA A 113 8.12 -24.36 -0.04
N ALA A 114 8.72 -25.16 0.85
CA ALA A 114 8.08 -25.59 2.09
C ALA A 114 7.88 -24.41 3.05
N ASP A 115 8.87 -23.53 3.16
CA ASP A 115 8.83 -22.34 4.02
C ASP A 115 7.78 -21.35 3.52
N TYR A 116 7.70 -21.13 2.21
CA TYR A 116 6.69 -20.26 1.59
C TYR A 116 5.26 -20.84 1.68
N ARG A 117 5.10 -22.17 1.68
CA ARG A 117 3.81 -22.82 2.04
C ARG A 117 3.41 -22.57 3.49
N ARG A 118 4.37 -22.54 4.43
CA ARG A 118 4.08 -22.17 5.84
C ARG A 118 3.69 -20.70 5.95
N ALA A 119 4.38 -19.81 5.23
CA ALA A 119 4.00 -18.39 5.13
C ALA A 119 2.57 -18.21 4.63
N HIS A 120 2.17 -18.97 3.61
CA HIS A 120 0.80 -18.99 3.10
C HIS A 120 -0.22 -19.43 4.16
N ALA A 121 0.04 -20.53 4.88
CA ALA A 121 -0.85 -21.00 5.94
C ALA A 121 -1.00 -19.95 7.07
N ALA A 122 0.12 -19.37 7.52
CA ALA A 122 0.11 -18.30 8.52
C ALA A 122 -0.68 -17.06 8.07
N TYR A 123 -0.57 -16.70 6.79
CA TYR A 123 -1.37 -15.61 6.21
C TYR A 123 -2.88 -15.89 6.29
N LEU A 124 -3.30 -17.11 5.94
CA LEU A 124 -4.72 -17.50 5.98
C LEU A 124 -5.27 -17.48 7.40
N GLU A 125 -4.50 -18.01 8.36
CA GLU A 125 -4.84 -17.99 9.79
C GLU A 125 -4.99 -16.54 10.30
N ALA A 126 -3.98 -15.70 10.07
CA ALA A 126 -4.01 -14.31 10.50
C ALA A 126 -5.17 -13.52 9.86
N ARG A 127 -5.49 -13.79 8.58
CA ARG A 127 -6.66 -13.19 7.93
C ARG A 127 -7.97 -13.63 8.57
N ASN A 128 -8.11 -14.90 8.93
CA ASN A 128 -9.29 -15.39 9.61
C ASN A 128 -9.46 -14.71 10.97
N ASP A 129 -8.37 -14.52 11.72
CA ASP A 129 -8.38 -13.78 12.98
C ASP A 129 -8.77 -12.31 12.79
N VAL A 130 -8.23 -11.65 11.76
CA VAL A 130 -8.62 -10.28 11.38
C VAL A 130 -10.12 -10.23 11.06
N GLY A 131 -10.63 -11.20 10.30
CA GLY A 131 -12.06 -11.29 9.96
C GLY A 131 -12.96 -11.51 11.17
N ALA A 132 -12.51 -12.33 12.13
CA ALA A 132 -13.23 -12.55 13.39
C ALA A 132 -13.29 -11.26 14.22
N ARG A 133 -12.17 -10.53 14.36
CA ARG A 133 -12.13 -9.24 15.07
C ARG A 133 -12.97 -8.16 14.38
N ALA A 134 -12.97 -8.15 13.04
CA ALA A 134 -13.73 -7.20 12.24
C ALA A 134 -15.23 -7.54 12.14
N GLY A 135 -15.65 -8.72 12.60
CA GLY A 135 -17.04 -9.17 12.50
C GLY A 135 -17.50 -9.47 11.07
N THR A 136 -16.58 -9.71 10.13
CA THR A 136 -16.92 -9.97 8.71
C THR A 136 -17.42 -11.38 8.46
N GLY A 137 -17.21 -12.30 9.40
CA GLY A 137 -17.48 -13.72 9.23
C GLY A 137 -16.60 -14.37 8.16
N ALA A 138 -17.00 -15.56 7.70
CA ALA A 138 -16.32 -16.27 6.62
C ALA A 138 -16.47 -15.53 5.28
N VAL A 139 -15.43 -15.61 4.43
CA VAL A 139 -15.41 -15.01 3.08
C VAL A 139 -15.09 -16.11 2.06
N PRO A 140 -16.08 -16.95 1.68
CA PRO A 140 -15.86 -18.12 0.81
C PRO A 140 -15.20 -17.79 -0.53
N GLU A 141 -15.41 -16.58 -1.06
CA GLU A 141 -14.89 -16.13 -2.35
C GLU A 141 -13.35 -16.07 -2.41
N ILE A 142 -12.69 -16.01 -1.24
CA ILE A 142 -11.23 -15.93 -1.12
C ILE A 142 -10.66 -17.03 -0.22
N ASP A 143 -11.47 -18.04 0.12
CA ASP A 143 -11.03 -19.14 0.98
C ASP A 143 -9.88 -19.93 0.33
N GLY A 144 -8.91 -20.32 1.15
CA GLY A 144 -7.66 -20.96 0.68
C GLY A 144 -6.76 -20.10 -0.21
N VAL A 145 -7.16 -18.88 -0.59
CA VAL A 145 -6.38 -17.99 -1.47
C VAL A 145 -5.76 -16.88 -0.65
N SER A 146 -4.45 -16.92 -0.42
CA SER A 146 -3.71 -15.77 0.13
C SER A 146 -3.38 -14.76 -0.97
N ALA A 147 -2.70 -13.67 -0.62
CA ALA A 147 -2.25 -12.66 -1.58
C ALA A 147 -0.85 -12.97 -2.15
N GLY A 148 -0.35 -12.12 -3.05
CA GLY A 148 1.03 -12.19 -3.54
C GLY A 148 1.37 -13.35 -4.47
N GLY A 149 0.42 -14.24 -4.80
CA GLY A 149 0.67 -15.42 -5.64
C GLY A 149 1.16 -16.64 -4.85
N MET A 150 1.26 -16.50 -3.52
CA MET A 150 1.51 -17.60 -2.60
C MET A 150 0.53 -18.78 -2.82
N PRO A 151 0.96 -20.03 -2.54
CA PRO A 151 2.31 -20.43 -2.12
C PRO A 151 3.22 -20.86 -3.28
N THR A 152 2.78 -20.75 -4.54
CA THR A 152 3.47 -21.39 -5.67
C THR A 152 4.27 -20.43 -6.54
N ARG A 153 4.01 -19.12 -6.43
CA ARG A 153 4.73 -18.09 -7.18
C ARG A 153 4.72 -16.74 -6.47
N VAL A 154 5.41 -15.76 -7.06
CA VAL A 154 5.37 -14.35 -6.64
C VAL A 154 4.72 -13.54 -7.75
N LYS A 155 3.56 -12.94 -7.47
CA LYS A 155 2.84 -12.04 -8.40
C LYS A 155 3.00 -10.56 -8.05
N CYS A 156 3.35 -10.26 -6.81
CA CYS A 156 3.50 -8.90 -6.28
C CYS A 156 4.29 -8.94 -4.97
N LEU A 157 5.37 -8.16 -4.89
CA LEU A 157 6.23 -8.04 -3.72
C LEU A 157 5.63 -7.14 -2.64
N HIS A 158 4.81 -6.14 -2.97
CA HIS A 158 4.25 -5.21 -1.97
C HIS A 158 3.52 -5.92 -0.83
N VAL A 159 2.77 -6.97 -1.17
CA VAL A 159 2.05 -7.75 -0.16
C VAL A 159 2.93 -8.75 0.57
N LEU A 160 4.01 -9.24 -0.04
CA LEU A 160 4.97 -10.09 0.68
C LEU A 160 5.76 -9.27 1.71
N VAL A 161 6.21 -8.07 1.32
CA VAL A 161 6.84 -7.09 2.22
C VAL A 161 5.85 -6.65 3.31
N GLY A 162 4.61 -6.33 2.94
CA GLY A 162 3.58 -5.98 3.91
C GLY A 162 3.31 -7.09 4.92
N HIS A 163 3.25 -8.35 4.45
CA HIS A 163 3.09 -9.51 5.31
C HIS A 163 4.31 -9.73 6.23
N ALA A 164 5.54 -9.66 5.70
CA ALA A 164 6.76 -9.83 6.49
C ALA A 164 6.92 -8.75 7.57
N LEU A 165 6.64 -7.49 7.24
CA LEU A 165 6.67 -6.39 8.22
C LEU A 165 5.62 -6.57 9.33
N ALA A 166 4.44 -7.10 9.00
CA ALA A 166 3.35 -7.25 9.96
C ALA A 166 3.47 -8.50 10.84
N ALA A 167 3.89 -9.62 10.24
CA ALA A 167 4.02 -10.90 10.94
C ALA A 167 5.37 -11.04 11.67
N GLY A 168 6.37 -10.27 11.24
CA GLY A 168 7.73 -10.29 11.78
C GLY A 168 8.69 -11.18 10.99
N PRO A 169 10.01 -11.04 11.25
CA PRO A 169 11.05 -11.75 10.51
C PRO A 169 10.91 -13.27 10.59
N GLY A 170 11.17 -13.95 9.47
CA GLY A 170 11.17 -15.41 9.36
C GLY A 170 9.81 -16.02 9.03
N VAL A 171 8.71 -15.23 9.06
CA VAL A 171 7.38 -15.75 8.70
C VAL A 171 7.22 -15.88 7.19
N ASN A 172 7.73 -14.91 6.42
CA ASN A 172 7.62 -14.91 4.97
C ASN A 172 9.02 -14.73 4.34
N PRO A 173 9.71 -15.83 3.97
CA PRO A 173 11.13 -15.76 3.59
C PRO A 173 11.37 -14.87 2.35
N LEU A 174 10.46 -14.85 1.39
CA LEU A 174 10.57 -13.99 0.21
C LEU A 174 10.21 -12.53 0.50
N GLY A 175 9.33 -12.29 1.49
CA GLY A 175 9.07 -10.94 2.00
C GLY A 175 10.28 -10.37 2.75
N ASP A 176 10.92 -11.19 3.59
CA ASP A 176 12.15 -10.83 4.30
C ASP A 176 13.30 -10.55 3.33
N GLU A 177 13.47 -11.40 2.32
CA GLU A 177 14.46 -11.18 1.27
C GLU A 177 14.20 -9.88 0.50
N ALA A 178 12.93 -9.57 0.18
CA ALA A 178 12.58 -8.31 -0.48
C ALA A 178 12.88 -7.10 0.41
N ILE A 179 12.65 -7.17 1.72
CA ILE A 179 13.02 -6.12 2.68
C ILE A 179 14.55 -5.89 2.67
N GLN A 180 15.34 -6.97 2.64
CA GLN A 180 16.80 -6.86 2.55
C GLN A 180 17.26 -6.22 1.23
N ARG A 181 16.64 -6.60 0.11
CA ARG A 181 16.97 -6.05 -1.22
C ARG A 181 16.63 -4.57 -1.36
N ILE A 182 15.64 -4.04 -0.64
CA ILE A 182 15.30 -2.60 -0.69
C ILE A 182 16.14 -1.70 0.22
N THR A 183 17.08 -2.25 0.99
CA THR A 183 17.97 -1.49 1.90
C THR A 183 18.71 -0.30 1.27
N PRO A 184 19.07 -0.29 -0.03
CA PRO A 184 19.66 0.91 -0.66
C PRO A 184 18.72 2.13 -0.69
N TRP A 185 17.41 1.93 -0.60
CA TRP A 185 16.40 3.00 -0.66
C TRP A 185 15.65 3.20 0.65
N TRP A 186 15.52 2.17 1.47
CA TRP A 186 14.79 2.22 2.73
C TRP A 186 15.26 1.16 3.72
N THR A 187 15.39 1.51 4.99
CA THR A 187 15.63 0.57 6.09
C THR A 187 14.60 0.79 7.20
N GLN A 188 14.34 -0.25 8.00
CA GLN A 188 13.33 -0.19 9.06
C GLN A 188 13.75 0.75 10.20
N GLU A 189 15.05 0.97 10.39
CA GLU A 189 15.63 1.74 11.48
C GLU A 189 15.66 3.25 11.22
N ARG A 190 15.40 3.68 9.98
CA ARG A 190 15.47 5.10 9.58
C ARG A 190 14.12 5.60 9.09
N CYS A 191 13.71 6.76 9.58
CA CYS A 191 12.51 7.43 9.09
C CYS A 191 12.73 7.95 7.65
N SER A 192 11.73 7.71 6.79
CA SER A 192 11.65 8.26 5.43
C SER A 192 10.27 8.87 5.14
N CYS A 193 9.57 9.36 6.17
CA CYS A 193 8.21 9.92 6.03
C CYS A 193 8.20 11.38 5.56
N ASP A 194 9.23 12.16 5.91
CA ASP A 194 9.29 13.57 5.56
C ASP A 194 9.35 13.75 4.03
N GLY A 195 8.48 14.60 3.49
CA GLY A 195 8.32 14.83 2.05
C GLY A 195 7.82 13.64 1.22
N ALA A 196 7.49 12.49 1.83
CA ALA A 196 7.09 11.29 1.08
C ALA A 196 5.64 11.31 0.59
N TRP A 197 4.78 12.10 1.24
CA TRP A 197 3.41 12.41 0.83
C TRP A 197 3.07 13.83 1.32
N ASP A 198 1.93 14.37 0.88
CA ASP A 198 1.43 15.62 1.47
C ASP A 198 0.94 15.36 2.90
N THR A 199 1.78 15.70 3.88
CA THR A 199 1.50 15.54 5.31
C THR A 199 0.60 16.66 5.85
N SER A 200 0.43 17.76 5.10
CA SER A 200 -0.27 18.97 5.51
C SER A 200 -1.68 19.09 4.95
N GLY A 201 -1.93 18.47 3.79
CA GLY A 201 -3.21 18.50 3.11
C GLY A 201 -4.30 17.69 3.80
N GLN A 202 -5.55 17.98 3.46
CA GLN A 202 -6.69 17.21 3.94
C GLN A 202 -6.61 15.77 3.41
N ALA A 203 -6.93 14.79 4.27
CA ALA A 203 -7.00 13.42 3.83
C ALA A 203 -8.11 13.26 2.78
N PRO A 204 -7.89 12.48 1.70
CA PRO A 204 -8.94 12.22 0.71
C PRO A 204 -10.17 11.57 1.37
N ASP A 205 -11.37 12.06 1.05
CA ASP A 205 -12.64 11.64 1.63
C ASP A 205 -13.52 10.81 0.66
N ALA A 206 -13.23 10.84 -0.65
CA ALA A 206 -13.98 10.12 -1.67
C ALA A 206 -13.17 9.00 -2.36
N ASP A 207 -13.68 7.76 -2.32
CA ASP A 207 -13.09 6.64 -3.08
C ASP A 207 -13.60 6.61 -4.53
N LEU A 208 -12.83 7.23 -5.41
CA LEU A 208 -13.12 7.32 -6.86
C LEU A 208 -12.74 6.07 -7.65
N SER A 209 -12.39 4.97 -6.98
CA SER A 209 -11.94 3.75 -7.65
C SER A 209 -12.99 3.19 -8.63
N ARG A 210 -12.52 2.46 -9.66
CA ARG A 210 -13.44 1.88 -10.65
C ARG A 210 -14.37 0.81 -10.06
N HIS A 211 -13.87 0.05 -9.08
CA HIS A 211 -14.63 -1.04 -8.47
C HIS A 211 -15.81 -0.51 -7.64
N THR A 212 -15.67 0.61 -6.93
CA THR A 212 -16.80 1.25 -6.22
C THR A 212 -17.87 1.77 -7.19
N ARG A 213 -17.48 2.22 -8.40
CA ARG A 213 -18.43 2.71 -9.43
C ARG A 213 -19.28 1.63 -10.10
N THR A 214 -18.89 0.36 -10.02
CA THR A 214 -19.54 -0.74 -10.75
C THR A 214 -20.01 -1.89 -9.88
N GLN A 215 -19.54 -2.01 -8.65
CA GLN A 215 -19.92 -3.11 -7.75
C GLN A 215 -21.11 -2.71 -6.87
N GLY A 216 -22.03 -3.65 -6.63
CA GLY A 216 -23.36 -3.39 -6.04
C GLY A 216 -24.46 -3.11 -7.09
N LEU A 217 -24.06 -2.90 -8.34
CA LEU A 217 -24.99 -2.84 -9.47
C LEU A 217 -25.42 -4.26 -9.85
N THR A 218 -26.72 -4.41 -10.07
CA THR A 218 -27.29 -5.58 -10.73
C THR A 218 -26.69 -5.78 -12.12
N ALA A 219 -26.80 -7.00 -12.66
CA ALA A 219 -26.36 -7.31 -14.02
C ALA A 219 -27.01 -6.37 -15.06
N GLU A 220 -28.25 -5.96 -14.81
CA GLU A 220 -29.00 -5.03 -15.64
C GLU A 220 -28.43 -3.61 -15.59
N GLU A 221 -28.12 -3.08 -14.41
CA GLU A 221 -27.49 -1.77 -14.24
C GLU A 221 -26.07 -1.72 -14.83
N LEU A 222 -25.33 -2.81 -14.72
CA LEU A 222 -24.04 -2.99 -15.40
C LEU A 222 -24.20 -2.96 -16.92
N ALA A 223 -25.23 -3.61 -17.47
CA ALA A 223 -25.53 -3.60 -18.89
C ALA A 223 -25.94 -2.19 -19.38
N ALA A 224 -26.79 -1.50 -18.62
CA ALA A 224 -27.22 -0.13 -18.91
C ALA A 224 -26.03 0.85 -18.92
N LYS A 225 -25.11 0.76 -17.95
CA LYS A 225 -23.88 1.57 -17.93
C LYS A 225 -22.95 1.25 -19.11
N ARG A 226 -22.83 -0.02 -19.51
CA ARG A 226 -22.06 -0.42 -20.70
C ARG A 226 -22.67 0.17 -21.98
N GLU A 227 -23.99 0.16 -22.09
CA GLU A 227 -24.72 0.74 -23.22
C GLU A 227 -24.59 2.28 -23.29
N ALA A 228 -24.72 2.97 -22.15
CA ALA A 228 -24.51 4.42 -22.08
C ALA A 228 -23.08 4.81 -22.51
N ARG A 229 -22.05 4.03 -22.14
CA ARG A 229 -20.67 4.26 -22.61
C ARG A 229 -20.51 4.05 -24.11
N ARG A 230 -21.16 3.04 -24.70
CA ARG A 230 -21.15 2.84 -26.15
C ARG A 230 -21.75 4.04 -26.89
N ARG A 231 -22.89 4.55 -26.40
CA ARG A 231 -23.54 5.73 -26.98
C ARG A 231 -22.71 7.01 -26.82
N GLY A 232 -22.03 7.18 -25.69
CA GLY A 232 -21.14 8.33 -25.45
C GLY A 232 -19.81 8.28 -26.20
N GLY A 233 -19.27 7.08 -26.49
CA GLY A 233 -18.02 6.91 -27.24
C GLY A 233 -18.19 7.06 -28.75
N ALA A 234 -19.40 6.94 -29.28
CA ALA A 234 -19.70 7.09 -30.71
C ALA A 234 -19.78 8.55 -31.20
N GLY A 235 -19.62 9.54 -30.31
CA GLY A 235 -19.71 10.96 -30.63
C GLY A 235 -18.37 11.72 -30.62
N ALA A 236 -17.24 11.03 -30.44
CA ALA A 236 -15.91 11.65 -30.36
C ALA A 236 -15.03 11.25 -31.55
N SER A 237 -15.53 11.46 -32.76
CA SER A 237 -14.74 11.39 -33.99
C SER A 237 -15.37 12.27 -35.07
N ASP A 238 -15.36 13.58 -34.84
CA ASP A 238 -15.51 14.59 -35.89
C ASP A 238 -14.32 15.55 -35.78
N VAL A 239 -13.23 15.18 -36.45
CA VAL A 239 -12.18 16.13 -36.85
C VAL A 239 -12.61 16.64 -38.22
N PRO A 240 -12.92 17.94 -38.39
CA PRO A 240 -13.29 18.44 -39.70
C PRO A 240 -12.06 18.46 -40.61
N ASP A 241 -12.17 17.71 -41.70
CA ASP A 241 -11.25 17.67 -42.83
C ASP A 241 -11.25 19.02 -43.55
N ILE A 242 -10.14 19.76 -43.47
CA ILE A 242 -9.92 20.98 -44.24
C ILE A 242 -9.06 20.67 -45.46
N THR A 243 -9.70 20.26 -46.55
CA THR A 243 -9.11 20.26 -47.90
C THR A 243 -9.85 21.26 -48.78
N GLY A 244 -9.13 22.26 -49.30
CA GLY A 244 -9.73 23.32 -50.12
C GLY A 244 -8.77 24.42 -50.57
N THR A 245 -7.83 24.06 -51.45
CA THR A 245 -6.96 24.87 -52.32
C THR A 245 -7.60 26.13 -52.94
N THR A 246 -6.85 27.24 -53.04
CA THR A 246 -6.49 27.95 -54.30
C THR A 246 -5.67 29.23 -54.03
N GLY A 247 -4.64 29.51 -54.83
CA GLY A 247 -4.18 30.90 -55.06
C GLY A 247 -2.69 31.14 -55.24
N THR A 248 -2.22 31.01 -56.48
CA THR A 248 -0.93 31.42 -57.06
C THR A 248 -0.56 32.90 -56.84
N THR A 249 0.72 33.19 -56.58
CA THR A 249 1.67 34.08 -57.34
C THR A 249 3.00 34.19 -56.56
N ASP A 250 4.11 33.67 -57.11
CA ASP A 250 5.12 34.36 -57.94
C ASP A 250 6.15 35.18 -57.12
N THR A 251 7.45 34.85 -57.28
CA THR A 251 8.63 35.75 -57.26
C THR A 251 9.93 34.92 -57.25
N THR A 252 10.60 34.90 -58.42
CA THR A 252 12.06 34.93 -58.74
C THR A 252 13.07 34.62 -57.62
N ASP A 253 13.93 33.61 -57.79
CA ASP A 253 15.29 33.62 -58.40
C ASP A 253 16.41 34.17 -57.49
N THR A 254 17.41 33.33 -57.17
CA THR A 254 18.86 33.58 -57.29
C THR A 254 19.67 32.47 -56.59
N THR A 255 20.26 31.59 -57.41
CA THR A 255 21.64 31.09 -57.42
C THR A 255 22.41 30.77 -56.12
N SER A 256 22.59 29.47 -55.90
CA SER A 256 23.85 28.69 -55.71
C SER A 256 25.14 29.36 -55.17
N THR A 257 25.73 28.75 -54.13
CA THR A 257 27.12 28.20 -54.07
C THR A 257 27.70 28.37 -52.65
N ILE A 258 28.24 27.29 -52.05
CA ILE A 258 29.62 27.16 -51.53
C ILE A 258 29.79 25.79 -50.81
N ALA A 259 30.96 25.21 -51.06
CA ALA A 259 31.46 23.85 -50.84
C ALA A 259 31.77 23.48 -49.35
N PRO A 260 32.20 22.23 -49.06
CA PRO A 260 32.41 21.73 -47.70
C PRO A 260 33.84 21.99 -47.19
N SER A 261 34.05 21.83 -45.89
CA SER A 261 35.38 21.80 -45.27
C SER A 261 35.44 20.70 -44.22
N GLU A 262 36.23 19.67 -44.51
CA GLU A 262 36.92 18.87 -43.50
C GLU A 262 38.14 19.67 -43.01
N GLU A 263 38.48 19.61 -41.71
CA GLU A 263 39.85 19.31 -41.29
C GLU A 263 39.95 19.05 -39.77
N THR A 264 40.73 18.00 -39.47
CA THR A 264 41.49 17.66 -38.25
C THR A 264 40.78 17.32 -36.94
#